data_AF-A0A383F8S5-F1
#
_entry.id   AF-A0A383F8S5-F1
#
_cell.length_a   1.000
_cell.length_b   1.000
_cell.length_c   1.000
_cell.angle_alpha   90.00
_cell.angle_beta   90.00
_cell.angle_gamma   90.00
#
_symmetry.space_group_name_H-M   'P 1'
#
loop_
_entity.id
_entity.type
_entity.pdbx_description
1 polymer ?
#
loop_
_entity_poly.entity_id
_entity_poly.type
_entity_poly.pdbx_seq_one_letter_code
_entity_poly.pdbx_strand_id
1 'polypeptide(L)'
;MSAETLIDNKLSSIASFKTGNEVDLVRSYLRDIGRVPLLTHEQEITLGRQVQELMQVEKLELEIIDLTGEKPSVEELADKLNLNPVQIKKRLRAGQRAKERMVAANLRLVVSVAKKYTKRNMELL
;
A
#
# COMPACT_ATOMS: atom_id res chain seq x y z
N MET A 1 -3.32 -29.27 42.62
CA MET A 1 -2.77 -28.37 41.59
C MET A 1 -3.87 -28.17 40.56
N SER A 2 -4.59 -27.05 40.69
CA SER A 2 -5.92 -26.85 40.10
C SER A 2 -5.86 -26.58 38.60
N ALA A 3 -6.87 -27.03 37.85
CA ALA A 3 -6.96 -26.88 36.40
C ALA A 3 -6.89 -25.41 35.91
N GLU A 4 -7.21 -24.44 36.78
CA GLU A 4 -7.08 -23.00 36.52
C GLU A 4 -5.63 -22.58 36.23
N THR A 5 -4.64 -23.15 36.92
CA THR A 5 -3.22 -22.76 36.76
C THR A 5 -2.64 -23.20 35.41
N LEU A 6 -3.23 -24.23 34.78
CA LEU A 6 -2.85 -24.72 33.45
C LEU A 6 -3.45 -23.86 32.33
N ILE A 7 -4.64 -23.29 32.54
CA ILE A 7 -5.33 -22.44 31.56
C ILE A 7 -4.63 -21.08 31.49
N ASP A 8 -4.26 -20.49 32.64
CA ASP A 8 -3.57 -19.20 32.70
C ASP A 8 -2.18 -19.25 32.05
N ASN A 9 -1.42 -20.33 32.25
CA ASN A 9 -0.12 -20.50 31.59
C ASN A 9 -0.23 -20.69 30.06
N LYS A 10 -1.33 -21.28 29.58
CA LYS A 10 -1.57 -21.47 28.15
C LYS A 10 -2.06 -20.17 27.51
N LEU A 11 -2.87 -19.39 28.20
CA LEU A 11 -3.30 -18.06 27.78
C LEU A 11 -2.13 -17.07 27.76
N SER A 12 -1.25 -17.10 28.77
CA SER A 12 -0.06 -16.25 28.81
C SER A 12 0.97 -16.63 27.73
N SER A 13 1.14 -17.93 27.45
CA SER A 13 2.01 -18.38 26.36
C SER A 13 1.45 -18.00 24.98
N ILE A 14 0.13 -18.09 24.79
CA ILE A 14 -0.54 -17.66 23.54
C ILE A 14 -0.42 -16.14 23.37
N ALA A 15 -0.64 -15.36 24.43
CA ALA A 15 -0.49 -13.90 24.40
C ALA A 15 0.96 -13.48 24.09
N SER A 16 1.94 -14.12 24.74
CA SER A 16 3.37 -13.86 24.50
C SER A 16 3.84 -14.29 23.10
N PHE A 17 3.28 -15.38 22.55
CA PHE A 17 3.58 -15.81 21.19
C PHE A 17 2.95 -14.87 20.15
N LYS A 18 1.71 -14.40 20.39
CA LYS A 18 1.00 -13.47 19.52
C LYS A 18 1.67 -12.10 19.47
N THR A 19 2.10 -11.57 20.62
CA THR A 19 2.84 -10.30 20.69
C THR A 19 4.25 -10.41 20.09
N GLY A 20 4.94 -11.54 20.27
CA GLY A 20 6.23 -11.79 19.61
C GLY A 20 6.12 -11.76 18.08
N ASN A 21 5.11 -12.44 17.52
CA ASN A 21 4.86 -12.46 16.08
C ASN A 21 4.44 -11.09 15.52
N GLU A 22 3.58 -10.36 16.23
CA GLU A 22 3.12 -9.03 15.82
C GLU A 22 4.27 -8.01 15.84
N VAL A 23 5.11 -8.05 16.89
CA VAL A 23 6.30 -7.20 16.97
C VAL A 23 7.29 -7.52 15.86
N ASP A 24 7.46 -8.79 15.48
CA ASP A 24 8.34 -9.18 14.39
C ASP A 24 7.79 -8.81 13.01
N LEU A 25 6.47 -8.85 12.81
CA LEU A 25 5.81 -8.32 11.60
C LEU A 25 6.00 -6.80 11.48
N VAL A 26 5.79 -6.06 12.57
CA VAL A 26 6.01 -4.62 12.61
C VAL A 26 7.49 -4.30 12.35
N ARG A 27 8.43 -5.02 12.98
CA ARG A 27 9.87 -4.83 12.76
C ARG A 27 10.28 -5.17 11.32
N SER A 28 9.74 -6.23 10.73
CA SER A 28 9.99 -6.58 9.32
C SER A 28 9.48 -5.46 8.41
N TYR A 29 8.24 -5.03 8.61
CA TYR A 29 7.63 -3.95 7.83
C TYR A 29 8.42 -2.63 7.93
N LEU A 30 8.83 -2.23 9.15
CA LEU A 30 9.65 -1.04 9.38
C LEU A 30 11.04 -1.13 8.71
N ARG A 31 11.61 -2.34 8.62
CA ARG A 31 12.88 -2.58 7.93
C ARG A 31 12.70 -2.44 6.42
N ASP A 32 11.62 -2.99 5.88
CA ASP A 32 11.34 -2.99 4.44
C ASP A 32 11.05 -1.58 3.92
N ILE A 33 10.24 -0.78 4.63
CA ILE A 33 10.02 0.63 4.28
C ILE A 33 11.28 1.49 4.47
N GLY A 34 12.18 1.10 5.38
CA GLY A 34 13.45 1.80 5.64
C GLY A 34 14.44 1.70 4.47
N ARG A 35 14.30 0.68 3.62
CA ARG A 35 15.13 0.45 2.42
C ARG A 35 14.71 1.30 1.23
N VAL A 36 13.49 1.83 1.22
CA VAL A 36 12.98 2.66 0.11
C VAL A 36 13.42 4.12 0.34
N PRO A 37 14.23 4.72 -0.55
CA PRO A 37 14.63 6.12 -0.41
C PRO A 37 13.42 7.06 -0.59
N LEU A 38 13.48 8.23 0.03
CA LEU A 38 12.50 9.29 -0.21
C LEU A 38 12.54 9.71 -1.68
N LEU A 39 11.39 10.10 -2.22
CA LEU A 39 11.31 10.60 -3.59
C LEU A 39 11.93 12.00 -3.66
N THR A 40 12.61 12.26 -4.77
CA THR A 40 12.98 13.64 -5.14
C THR A 40 11.77 14.34 -5.74
N HIS A 41 11.76 15.68 -5.74
CA HIS A 41 10.69 16.46 -6.34
C HIS A 41 10.40 16.06 -7.80
N GLU A 42 11.44 15.83 -8.60
CA GLU A 42 11.31 15.37 -9.99
C GLU A 42 10.67 13.98 -10.09
N GLN A 43 11.02 13.07 -9.17
CA GLN A 43 10.40 11.75 -9.09
C GLN A 43 8.93 11.85 -8.69
N GLU A 44 8.57 12.73 -7.76
CA GLU A 44 7.18 12.98 -7.37
C GLU A 44 6.35 13.46 -8.56
N ILE A 45 6.86 14.41 -9.35
CA ILE A 45 6.18 14.89 -10.56
C ILE A 45 5.98 13.74 -11.56
N THR A 46 7.05 12.99 -11.84
CA THR A 46 7.02 11.91 -12.83
C THR A 46 6.07 10.78 -12.45
N LEU A 47 6.15 10.33 -11.20
CA LEU A 47 5.27 9.27 -10.68
C LEU A 47 3.83 9.77 -10.55
N GLY A 48 3.63 11.02 -10.11
CA GLY A 48 2.33 11.65 -10.03
C GLY A 48 1.61 11.67 -11.37
N ARG A 49 2.32 12.03 -12.45
CA ARG A 49 1.77 11.97 -13.82
C ARG A 49 1.36 10.55 -14.23
N GLN A 50 2.19 9.55 -13.93
CA GLN A 50 1.87 8.15 -14.23
C GLN A 50 0.66 7.65 -13.45
N VAL A 51 0.49 8.08 -12.20
CA VAL A 51 -0.69 7.76 -11.39
C VAL A 51 -1.93 8.47 -11.92
N GLN A 52 -1.83 9.73 -12.33
CA GLN A 52 -2.94 10.45 -12.97
C GLN A 52 -3.41 9.77 -14.25
N GLU A 53 -2.47 9.33 -15.10
CA GLU A 53 -2.79 8.56 -16.30
C GLU A 53 -3.48 7.23 -15.98
N LEU A 54 -3.05 6.51 -14.93
CA LEU A 54 -3.74 5.31 -14.45
C LEU A 54 -5.16 5.63 -13.99
N MET A 55 -5.35 6.67 -13.17
CA MET A 55 -6.66 7.03 -12.65
C MET A 55 -7.66 7.39 -13.75
N GLN A 56 -7.19 7.97 -14.86
CA GLN A 56 -8.06 8.22 -16.03
C GLN A 56 -8.56 6.91 -16.63
N VAL A 57 -7.70 5.90 -16.75
CA VAL A 57 -8.09 4.57 -17.27
C VAL A 57 -9.03 3.87 -16.29
N GLU A 58 -8.69 3.86 -14.99
CA GLU A 58 -9.53 3.24 -13.93
C GLU A 58 -10.91 3.92 -13.85
N LYS A 59 -10.97 5.24 -13.97
CA LYS A 59 -12.25 5.98 -13.98
C LYS A 59 -13.13 5.56 -15.16
N LEU A 60 -12.54 5.46 -16.35
CA LEU A 60 -13.26 5.07 -17.56
C LEU A 60 -13.71 3.60 -17.50
N GLU A 61 -12.89 2.75 -16.89
CA GLU A 61 -13.25 1.37 -16.59
C GLU A 61 -14.48 1.29 -15.68
N LEU A 62 -14.51 2.06 -14.59
CA LEU A 62 -15.66 2.13 -13.69
C LEU A 62 -16.92 2.68 -14.38
N GLU A 63 -16.79 3.75 -15.18
CA GLU A 63 -17.92 4.29 -15.94
C GLU A 63 -18.51 3.27 -16.93
N ILE A 64 -17.69 2.43 -17.54
CA ILE A 64 -18.21 1.37 -18.42
C ILE A 64 -18.91 0.29 -17.59
N ILE A 65 -18.29 -0.15 -16.48
CA ILE A 65 -18.89 -1.15 -15.60
C ILE A 65 -20.25 -0.68 -15.07
N ASP A 66 -20.39 0.59 -14.71
CA ASP A 66 -21.65 1.16 -14.23
C ASP A 66 -22.75 1.16 -15.32
N LEU A 67 -22.36 1.24 -16.59
CA LEU A 67 -23.27 1.27 -17.73
C LEU A 67 -23.62 -0.12 -18.29
N THR A 68 -22.65 -1.02 -18.35
CA THR A 68 -22.79 -2.35 -19.00
C THR A 68 -22.92 -3.49 -17.99
N GLY A 69 -22.50 -3.30 -16.74
CA GLY A 69 -22.37 -4.34 -15.73
C GLY A 69 -21.14 -5.24 -15.94
N GLU A 70 -20.36 -5.02 -16.99
CA GLU A 70 -19.23 -5.86 -17.38
C GLU A 70 -17.92 -5.07 -17.40
N LYS A 71 -16.82 -5.76 -17.07
CA LYS A 71 -15.48 -5.17 -17.12
C LYS A 71 -15.06 -5.00 -18.58
N PRO A 72 -14.69 -3.78 -19.03
CA PRO A 72 -14.31 -3.53 -20.40
C PRO A 72 -13.02 -4.27 -20.77
N SER A 73 -12.94 -4.69 -22.03
CA SER A 73 -11.71 -5.21 -22.62
C SER A 73 -10.65 -4.10 -22.77
N VAL A 74 -9.39 -4.50 -22.94
CA VAL A 74 -8.30 -3.53 -23.18
C VAL A 74 -8.52 -2.79 -24.49
N GLU A 75 -9.14 -3.47 -25.45
CA GLU A 75 -9.51 -2.98 -26.77
C GLU A 75 -10.58 -1.89 -26.67
N GLU A 76 -11.64 -2.09 -25.88
CA GLU A 76 -12.66 -1.05 -25.64
C GLU A 76 -12.09 0.19 -24.94
N LEU A 77 -11.21 -0.01 -23.94
CA LEU A 77 -10.53 1.11 -23.27
C LEU A 77 -9.61 1.87 -24.23
N ALA A 78 -8.94 1.15 -25.12
CA ALA A 78 -8.09 1.72 -26.16
C ALA A 78 -8.90 2.57 -27.15
N ASP A 79 -10.04 2.06 -27.61
CA ASP A 79 -10.94 2.76 -28.52
C ASP A 79 -11.50 4.04 -27.89
N LYS A 80 -12.01 3.96 -26.65
CA LYS A 80 -12.56 5.15 -25.97
C LYS A 80 -11.52 6.23 -25.66
N LEU A 81 -10.27 5.83 -25.40
CA LEU A 81 -9.17 6.77 -25.12
C LEU A 81 -8.41 7.21 -26.37
N ASN A 82 -8.77 6.72 -27.56
CA ASN A 82 -8.04 6.93 -28.82
C ASN A 82 -6.56 6.54 -28.69
N LEU A 83 -6.29 5.39 -28.07
CA LEU A 83 -4.96 4.85 -27.83
C LEU A 83 -4.84 3.45 -28.42
N ASN A 84 -3.60 2.97 -28.57
CA ASN A 84 -3.37 1.57 -28.90
C ASN A 84 -3.49 0.69 -27.64
N PRO A 85 -4.02 -0.55 -27.73
CA PRO A 85 -4.04 -1.51 -26.61
C PRO A 85 -2.69 -1.69 -25.89
N VAL A 86 -1.58 -1.61 -26.63
CA VAL A 86 -0.22 -1.66 -26.06
C VAL A 86 0.07 -0.45 -25.17
N GLN A 87 -0.40 0.74 -25.56
CA GLN A 87 -0.26 1.95 -24.76
C GLN A 87 -1.10 1.88 -23.48
N ILE A 88 -2.33 1.36 -23.55
CA ILE A 88 -3.17 1.11 -22.37
C ILE A 88 -2.47 0.18 -21.40
N LYS A 89 -2.00 -0.99 -21.86
CA LYS A 89 -1.24 -1.94 -21.02
C LYS A 89 0.00 -1.28 -20.40
N LYS A 90 0.70 -0.43 -21.15
CA LYS A 90 1.86 0.32 -20.64
C LYS A 90 1.48 1.31 -19.55
N ARG A 91 0.40 2.10 -19.74
CA ARG A 91 -0.10 3.06 -18.75
C ARG A 91 -0.54 2.37 -17.47
N LEU A 92 -1.34 1.31 -17.57
CA LEU A 92 -1.78 0.51 -16.43
C LEU A 92 -0.58 -0.01 -15.62
N ARG A 93 0.40 -0.64 -16.29
CA ARG A 93 1.60 -1.16 -15.64
C ARG A 93 2.47 -0.07 -15.03
N ALA A 94 2.68 1.04 -15.73
CA ALA A 94 3.53 2.13 -15.27
C ALA A 94 2.90 2.85 -14.07
N GLY A 95 1.61 3.19 -14.17
CA GLY A 95 0.88 3.85 -13.09
C GLY A 95 0.71 2.98 -11.85
N GLN A 96 0.50 1.67 -12.00
CA GLN A 96 0.41 0.77 -10.84
C GLN A 96 1.73 0.73 -10.06
N ARG A 97 2.87 0.58 -10.77
CA ARG A 97 4.20 0.65 -10.15
C ARG A 97 4.46 2.03 -9.53
N ALA A 98 3.99 3.09 -10.18
CA ALA A 98 4.16 4.45 -9.67
C ALA A 98 3.38 4.66 -8.37
N LYS A 99 2.12 4.20 -8.32
CA LYS A 99 1.25 4.23 -7.14
C LYS A 99 1.91 3.49 -5.98
N GLU A 100 2.39 2.27 -6.21
CA GLU A 100 3.10 1.46 -5.21
C GLU A 100 4.35 2.17 -4.68
N ARG A 101 5.16 2.74 -5.57
CA ARG A 101 6.39 3.46 -5.21
C ARG A 101 6.08 4.73 -4.40
N MET A 102 5.05 5.48 -4.77
CA MET A 102 4.62 6.67 -4.05
C MET A 102 4.11 6.32 -2.65
N VAL A 103 3.30 5.27 -2.53
CA VAL A 103 2.80 4.77 -1.24
C VAL A 103 3.98 4.34 -0.35
N ALA A 104 4.92 3.55 -0.88
CA ALA A 104 6.08 3.09 -0.12
C ALA A 104 6.96 4.24 0.40
N ALA A 105 7.18 5.28 -0.42
CA ALA A 105 7.93 6.47 0.00
C ALA A 105 7.20 7.28 1.07
N ASN A 106 5.87 7.45 0.96
CA ASN A 106 5.06 8.20 1.91
C ASN A 106 4.91 7.48 3.26
N LEU A 107 4.86 6.14 3.27
CA LEU A 107 4.81 5.36 4.51
C LEU A 107 6.06 5.59 5.38
N ARG A 108 7.22 5.82 4.77
CA ARG A 108 8.45 6.18 5.49
C ARG A 108 8.36 7.57 6.14
N LEU A 109 7.71 8.54 5.48
CA LEU A 109 7.45 9.85 6.07
C LEU A 109 6.56 9.72 7.31
N VAL A 110 5.48 8.94 7.23
CA VAL A 110 4.59 8.69 8.38
C VAL A 110 5.37 8.07 9.54
N VAL A 111 6.24 7.10 9.28
CA VAL A 111 7.06 6.47 10.32
C VAL A 111 8.14 7.40 10.87
N SER A 112 8.79 8.23 10.05
CA SER A 112 9.80 9.19 10.54
C SER A 112 9.16 10.27 11.42
N VAL A 113 7.96 10.72 11.05
CA VAL A 113 7.14 11.65 11.83
C VAL A 113 6.66 10.98 13.12
N ALA A 114 6.11 9.76 13.06
CA ALA A 114 5.67 9.00 14.23
C ALA A 114 6.82 8.70 15.22
N LYS A 115 8.02 8.39 14.72
CA LYS A 115 9.24 8.23 15.54
C LYS A 115 9.65 9.53 16.27
N LYS A 116 9.39 10.70 15.67
CA LYS A 116 9.63 12.00 16.29
C LYS A 116 8.62 12.28 17.43
N TYR A 117 7.40 11.79 17.30
CA TYR A 117 6.36 11.92 18.33
C TYR A 117 6.50 10.92 19.49
N THR A 118 7.04 9.71 19.26
CA THR A 118 7.36 8.76 20.36
C THR A 118 8.51 9.26 21.25
N LYS A 119 9.46 10.04 20.72
CA LYS A 119 10.59 10.59 21.49
C LYS A 119 10.23 11.75 22.44
N ARG A 120 8.95 12.11 22.56
CA ARG A 120 8.43 13.23 23.38
C ARG A 120 7.48 12.79 24.52
N ASN A 121 7.55 11.55 24.98
CA ASN A 121 6.67 10.99 26.03
C ASN A 121 5.19 10.93 25.61
N MET A 122 4.87 10.16 24.57
CA MET A 122 3.56 9.52 24.50
C MET A 122 3.76 8.02 24.37
N GLU A 123 3.51 7.32 25.46
CA GLU A 123 3.17 5.90 25.43
C GLU A 123 2.00 5.73 24.44
N LEU A 124 2.15 4.80 23.51
CA LEU A 124 1.02 4.24 22.78
C LEU A 124 0.42 3.15 23.68
N LEU A 125 -0.33 3.56 24.70
CA LEU A 125 -1.25 2.74 25.49
C LEU A 125 -2.41 3.60 25.99
#